data_AF-A0A505ITW9-F1
#
_entry.id   AF-A0A505ITW9-F1
#
_cell.length_a   1.000
_cell.length_b   1.000
_cell.length_c   1.000
_cell.angle_alpha   90.00
_cell.angle_beta   90.00
_cell.angle_gamma   90.00
#
_symmetry.space_group_name_H-M   'P 1'
#
loop_
_entity.id
_entity.type
_entity.pdbx_description
1 polymer ?
#
loop_
_entity_poly.entity_id
_entity_poly.type
_entity_poly.pdbx_seq_one_letter_code
_entity_poly.pdbx_strand_id
1 'polypeptide(L)'
;MKKKGKLVIGTTMILLFAAGFAVLRNDQSARDESQESTSQTEPNAQTEETAQTVSMVQIYVDPSEYDAAVESENDYVSIYQTTSQETVIGKIHRGSWATFISQTEEMVEIQTDDGVTGYIEKQSASIQEVTLSAVSKDLSNFKVVLDAGHGGEDSGALSTDQTIMEKDLTLATVQTIGEALTKAGIQVSYTRTEDRYLSLSDITAASLSEEPDLFISIHYDNSEIPNSNQGLTTYYYYTGAKEMAETITANLSSSVALSSNGTRFGNYYVLREQYIPAVLLELGYLNSDTDLSVITSDGYDQKVAQALLAAIKEIVEAEE
;
A
#
# COMPACT_ATOMS: atom_id res chain seq x y z
N MET A 1 37.05 -23.08 15.24
CA MET A 1 35.59 -23.15 15.43
C MET A 1 35.08 -21.74 15.73
N LYS A 2 34.59 -21.02 14.71
CA LYS A 2 34.04 -19.66 14.85
C LYS A 2 32.52 -19.78 15.03
N LYS A 3 32.01 -19.30 16.17
CA LYS A 3 30.56 -19.18 16.42
C LYS A 3 29.99 -18.11 15.49
N LYS A 4 29.01 -18.48 14.65
CA LYS A 4 28.18 -17.55 13.90
C LYS A 4 27.24 -16.86 14.91
N GLY A 5 27.32 -15.54 14.99
CA GLY A 5 26.32 -14.73 15.67
C GLY A 5 25.03 -14.78 14.87
N LYS A 6 23.91 -15.08 15.54
CA LYS A 6 22.56 -14.88 15.00
C LYS A 6 22.34 -13.36 14.93
N LEU A 7 22.08 -12.86 13.73
CA LEU A 7 21.50 -11.55 13.53
C LEU A 7 20.03 -11.67 13.95
N VAL A 8 19.67 -11.06 15.06
CA VAL A 8 18.27 -10.87 15.45
C VAL A 8 17.85 -9.59 14.74
N ILE A 9 17.11 -9.73 13.64
CA ILE A 9 16.40 -8.63 13.00
C ILE A 9 15.07 -8.57 13.75
N GLY A 10 14.96 -7.62 14.67
CA GLY A 10 13.67 -7.22 15.23
C GLY A 10 13.33 -5.88 14.60
N THR A 11 12.41 -5.89 13.65
CA THR A 11 11.79 -4.69 13.11
C THR A 11 10.31 -4.83 13.42
N THR A 12 9.82 -4.08 14.39
CA THR A 12 8.37 -3.87 14.56
C THR A 12 7.96 -2.96 13.41
N MET A 13 7.24 -3.48 12.42
CA MET A 13 6.74 -2.70 11.29
C MET A 13 5.47 -1.99 11.75
N ILE A 14 5.62 -1.05 12.68
CA ILE A 14 4.53 -0.14 12.99
C ILE A 14 4.35 0.76 11.77
N LEU A 15 3.34 0.47 10.96
CA LEU A 15 2.74 1.35 9.95
C LEU A 15 2.08 2.57 10.63
N LEU A 16 2.87 3.29 11.41
CA LEU A 16 2.62 4.67 11.72
C LEU A 16 3.31 5.44 10.60
N PHE A 17 2.53 6.07 9.71
CA PHE A 17 2.89 7.41 9.26
C PHE A 17 3.51 8.10 10.46
N ALA A 18 4.77 8.52 10.39
CA ALA A 18 5.58 8.90 11.54
C ALA A 18 4.87 9.94 12.43
N ALA A 19 3.94 9.50 13.26
CA ALA A 19 3.22 10.34 14.19
C ALA A 19 4.20 10.53 15.32
N GLY A 20 4.85 11.69 15.32
CA GLY A 20 5.78 12.10 16.36
C GLY A 20 5.10 12.06 17.73
N PHE A 21 5.20 10.92 18.41
CA PHE A 21 4.89 10.85 19.83
C PHE A 21 6.07 11.44 20.60
N ALA A 22 5.95 12.73 20.92
CA ALA A 22 6.67 13.33 22.02
C ALA A 22 6.31 12.57 23.30
N VAL A 23 7.22 11.68 23.73
CA VAL A 23 7.14 11.02 25.03
C VAL A 23 7.30 12.08 26.13
N LEU A 24 6.18 12.49 26.73
CA LEU A 24 6.17 13.09 28.06
C LEU A 24 6.56 12.01 29.08
N ARG A 25 7.86 11.86 29.34
CA ARG A 25 8.36 11.11 30.50
C ARG A 25 8.14 11.96 31.74
N ASN A 26 7.11 11.62 32.52
CA ASN A 26 7.00 12.05 33.90
C ASN A 26 7.94 11.17 34.74
N ASP A 27 8.96 11.80 35.29
CA ASP A 27 9.99 11.22 36.13
C ASP A 27 9.43 11.10 37.57
N GLN A 28 9.32 9.89 38.14
CA GLN A 28 9.41 9.65 39.59
C GLN A 28 9.78 8.17 39.91
N SER A 29 11.05 8.01 40.28
CA SER A 29 11.65 7.16 41.32
C SER A 29 10.86 6.02 42.01
N ALA A 30 11.36 4.80 41.77
CA ALA A 30 12.02 3.87 42.72
C ALA A 30 11.30 3.22 43.95
N ARG A 31 11.53 1.87 44.03
CA ARG A 31 11.47 0.89 45.16
C ARG A 31 10.06 0.33 45.45
N ASP A 32 9.84 -0.96 45.71
CA ASP A 32 10.61 -1.96 46.48
C ASP A 32 10.19 -3.41 46.10
N GLU A 33 11.04 -4.39 46.41
CA GLU A 33 10.86 -5.84 46.16
C GLU A 33 9.91 -6.50 47.17
N SER A 34 9.07 -7.45 46.73
CA SER A 34 8.85 -8.72 47.44
C SER A 34 8.07 -9.73 46.59
N GLN A 35 8.53 -10.98 46.64
CA GLN A 35 7.94 -12.13 45.96
C GLN A 35 6.76 -12.69 46.77
N GLU A 36 5.66 -13.03 46.08
CA GLU A 36 4.80 -14.12 46.53
C GLU A 36 4.15 -14.84 45.33
N SER A 37 4.26 -16.17 45.36
CA SER A 37 3.79 -17.11 44.34
C SER A 37 2.34 -17.46 44.62
N THR A 38 1.43 -17.15 43.69
CA THR A 38 0.15 -17.86 43.57
C THR A 38 -0.24 -18.04 42.10
N SER A 39 -0.47 -19.30 41.75
CA SER A 39 -1.07 -19.73 40.49
C SER A 39 -2.52 -19.27 40.44
N GLN A 40 -2.82 -18.31 39.56
CA GLN A 40 -4.16 -18.04 39.09
C GLN A 40 -4.13 -17.97 37.56
N THR A 41 -5.02 -18.75 36.95
CA THR A 41 -5.28 -18.79 35.52
C THR A 41 -5.80 -17.41 35.11
N GLU A 42 -5.01 -16.64 34.39
CA GLU A 42 -5.47 -15.38 33.80
C GLU A 42 -6.46 -15.66 32.67
N PRO A 43 -7.58 -14.93 32.59
CA PRO A 43 -8.39 -14.91 31.39
C PRO A 43 -7.57 -14.21 30.30
N ASN A 44 -7.48 -14.88 29.15
CA ASN A 44 -6.87 -14.37 27.92
C ASN A 44 -7.44 -12.98 27.61
N ALA A 45 -6.70 -11.92 27.96
CA ALA A 45 -7.00 -10.57 27.55
C ALA A 45 -6.66 -10.50 26.05
N GLN A 46 -7.68 -10.66 25.21
CA GLN A 46 -7.62 -10.14 23.85
C GLN A 46 -7.31 -8.64 23.99
N THR A 47 -6.07 -8.27 23.71
CA THR A 47 -5.72 -6.88 23.43
C THR A 47 -6.52 -6.51 22.19
N GLU A 48 -7.61 -5.77 22.38
CA GLU A 48 -8.28 -5.06 21.29
C GLU A 48 -7.19 -4.26 20.56
N GLU A 49 -6.94 -4.60 19.29
CA GLU A 49 -6.20 -3.74 18.38
C GLU A 49 -6.99 -2.44 18.28
N THR A 50 -6.61 -1.44 19.10
CA THR A 50 -7.38 -0.21 19.18
C THR A 50 -7.10 0.61 17.93
N ALA A 51 -7.98 0.50 16.95
CA ALA A 51 -8.12 1.43 15.86
C ALA A 51 -8.08 2.88 16.41
N GLN A 52 -7.18 3.70 15.87
CA GLN A 52 -7.00 5.07 16.31
C GLN A 52 -7.58 6.01 15.26
N THR A 53 -8.56 6.82 15.66
CA THR A 53 -8.99 7.95 14.84
C THR A 53 -7.92 9.04 14.89
N VAL A 54 -7.43 9.44 13.72
CA VAL A 54 -6.45 10.51 13.56
C VAL A 54 -6.91 11.49 12.48
N SER A 55 -6.52 12.75 12.63
CA SER A 55 -6.67 13.72 11.56
C SER A 55 -5.54 13.53 10.54
N MET A 56 -5.90 13.36 9.27
CA MET A 56 -4.96 13.39 8.15
C MET A 56 -5.37 14.50 7.16
N VAL A 57 -4.42 14.87 6.31
CA VAL A 57 -4.63 15.85 5.24
C VAL A 57 -4.44 15.15 3.91
N GLN A 58 -5.50 15.07 3.11
CA GLN A 58 -5.36 14.80 1.69
C GLN A 58 -5.06 16.12 0.98
N ILE A 59 -3.98 16.18 0.21
CA ILE A 59 -3.63 17.36 -0.58
C ILE A 59 -4.68 17.52 -1.67
N TYR A 60 -5.38 18.66 -1.65
CA TYR A 60 -6.52 18.89 -2.52
C TYR A 60 -6.11 18.83 -4.00
N VAL A 61 -6.91 18.11 -4.78
CA VAL A 61 -6.86 18.07 -6.25
C VAL A 61 -8.04 18.87 -6.75
N ASP A 62 -7.82 19.91 -7.55
CA ASP A 62 -8.90 20.48 -8.35
C ASP A 62 -9.16 19.54 -9.53
N PRO A 63 -10.33 18.89 -9.63
CA PRO A 63 -10.60 17.95 -10.72
C PRO A 63 -10.53 18.59 -12.12
N SER A 64 -10.66 19.92 -12.22
CA SER A 64 -10.52 20.65 -13.48
C SER A 64 -9.07 20.88 -13.91
N GLU A 65 -8.13 20.72 -12.99
CA GLU A 65 -6.69 20.89 -13.24
C GLU A 65 -5.93 19.55 -13.32
N TYR A 66 -6.62 18.42 -13.06
CA TYR A 66 -6.01 17.09 -13.07
C TYR A 66 -5.84 16.56 -14.50
N ASP A 67 -4.60 16.58 -15.01
CA ASP A 67 -4.19 15.87 -16.22
C ASP A 67 -3.34 14.66 -15.84
N ALA A 68 -3.96 13.48 -15.81
CA ALA A 68 -3.29 12.23 -15.46
C ALA A 68 -2.19 11.82 -16.47
N ALA A 69 -2.16 12.42 -17.67
CA ALA A 69 -1.26 12.01 -18.74
C ALA A 69 0.12 12.67 -18.66
N VAL A 70 0.23 13.84 -18.03
CA VAL A 70 1.50 14.60 -17.96
C VAL A 70 1.66 15.24 -16.59
N GLU A 71 2.65 14.75 -15.84
CA GLU A 71 3.08 15.36 -14.60
C GLU A 71 3.73 16.73 -14.84
N SER A 72 3.34 17.71 -14.03
CA SER A 72 3.68 19.12 -14.16
C SER A 72 3.86 19.78 -12.79
N GLU A 73 4.31 21.04 -12.78
CA GLU A 73 4.42 21.82 -11.55
C GLU A 73 3.06 22.08 -10.87
N ASN A 74 1.95 22.02 -11.60
CA ASN A 74 0.61 22.24 -11.04
C ASN A 74 0.15 21.04 -10.19
N ASP A 75 0.76 19.87 -10.40
CA ASP A 75 0.48 18.66 -9.62
C ASP A 75 1.07 18.71 -8.21
N TYR A 76 1.78 19.78 -7.87
CA TYR A 76 2.48 19.92 -6.60
C TYR A 76 2.03 21.15 -5.81
N VAL A 77 2.06 21.02 -4.50
CA VAL A 77 1.88 22.09 -3.53
C VAL A 77 3.20 22.34 -2.82
N SER A 78 3.63 23.60 -2.74
CA SER A 78 4.84 23.98 -2.02
C SER A 78 4.65 23.80 -0.51
N ILE A 79 5.66 23.24 0.15
CA ILE A 79 5.73 23.14 1.61
C ILE A 79 6.66 24.24 2.10
N TYR A 80 6.16 25.10 2.96
CA TYR A 80 6.89 26.25 3.51
C TYR A 80 7.43 25.95 4.90
N GLN A 81 8.59 26.53 5.23
CA GLN A 81 9.19 26.38 6.56
C GLN A 81 8.34 27.00 7.68
N THR A 82 7.66 28.10 7.36
CA THR A 82 6.89 28.92 8.28
C THR A 82 5.63 29.44 7.60
N THR A 83 4.70 29.98 8.39
CA THR A 83 3.47 30.59 7.88
C THR A 83 3.68 31.88 7.07
N SER A 84 4.88 32.48 7.10
CA SER A 84 5.20 33.66 6.28
C SER A 84 5.48 33.33 4.81
N GLN A 85 5.58 32.05 4.45
CA GLN A 85 5.81 31.56 3.08
C GLN A 85 7.11 32.07 2.42
N GLU A 86 8.08 32.54 3.20
CA GLU A 86 9.34 33.09 2.67
C GLU A 86 10.29 32.01 2.11
N THR A 87 10.23 30.80 2.67
CA THR A 87 11.15 29.70 2.34
C THR A 87 10.37 28.44 2.01
N VAL A 88 10.49 27.96 0.77
CA VAL A 88 10.02 26.63 0.35
C VAL A 88 11.06 25.58 0.75
N ILE A 89 10.63 24.56 1.49
CA ILE A 89 11.48 23.47 2.00
C ILE A 89 11.17 22.12 1.34
N GLY A 90 10.11 22.04 0.54
CA GLY A 90 9.73 20.84 -0.17
C GLY A 90 8.49 21.07 -1.03
N LYS A 91 8.03 20.00 -1.67
CA LYS A 91 6.76 19.95 -2.39
C LYS A 91 6.07 18.62 -2.08
N ILE A 92 4.75 18.62 -2.12
CA ILE A 92 3.93 17.41 -2.01
C ILE A 92 2.98 17.34 -3.20
N HIS A 93 2.79 16.15 -3.76
CA HIS A 93 1.90 15.94 -4.88
C HIS A 93 0.42 16.08 -4.45
N ARG A 94 -0.43 16.59 -5.32
CA ARG A 94 -1.88 16.65 -5.11
C ARG A 94 -2.48 15.24 -5.07
N GLY A 95 -3.42 15.00 -4.18
CA GLY A 95 -4.00 13.68 -3.91
C GLY A 95 -3.23 12.86 -2.87
N SER A 96 -1.96 13.19 -2.60
CA SER A 96 -1.19 12.54 -1.53
C SER A 96 -1.78 12.83 -0.16
N TRP A 97 -1.51 11.93 0.78
CA TRP A 97 -1.88 12.02 2.18
C TRP A 97 -0.68 12.43 3.02
N ALA A 98 -0.94 13.25 4.03
CA ALA A 98 0.03 13.69 5.02
C ALA A 98 -0.60 13.71 6.42
N THR A 99 0.22 13.60 7.46
CA THR A 99 -0.23 13.74 8.85
C THR A 99 -0.61 15.20 9.10
N PHE A 100 -1.79 15.45 9.68
CA PHE A 100 -2.15 16.77 10.20
C PHE A 100 -1.42 17.05 11.53
N ILE A 101 -0.82 18.23 11.68
CA ILE A 101 -0.18 18.66 12.94
C ILE A 101 -0.97 19.80 13.58
N SER A 102 -1.15 20.90 12.84
CA SER A 102 -1.81 22.11 13.34
C SER A 102 -2.38 22.94 12.18
N GLN A 103 -3.13 23.99 12.49
CA GLN A 103 -3.56 24.97 11.48
C GLN A 103 -3.64 26.38 12.05
N THR A 104 -3.48 27.35 11.16
CA THR A 104 -3.84 28.75 11.38
C THR A 104 -5.10 29.10 10.57
N GLU A 105 -5.39 30.39 10.43
CA GLU A 105 -6.47 30.86 9.56
C GLU A 105 -6.19 30.52 8.08
N GLU A 106 -4.93 30.63 7.65
CA GLU A 106 -4.54 30.55 6.23
C GLU A 106 -3.67 29.34 5.89
N MET A 107 -3.05 28.68 6.88
CA MET A 107 -2.07 27.61 6.65
C MET A 107 -2.42 26.34 7.45
N VAL A 108 -2.01 25.18 6.93
CA VAL A 108 -2.05 23.89 7.61
C VAL A 108 -0.64 23.36 7.75
N GLU A 109 -0.24 23.00 8.97
CA GLU A 109 1.02 22.32 9.25
C GLU A 109 0.83 20.82 9.05
N ILE A 110 1.66 20.24 8.19
CA ILE A 110 1.63 18.84 7.83
C ILE A 110 2.99 18.18 8.06
N GLN A 111 2.99 16.86 8.19
CA GLN A 111 4.18 16.04 8.00
C GLN A 111 3.95 15.03 6.87
N THR A 112 4.83 15.06 5.87
CA THR A 112 4.80 14.13 4.74
C THR A 112 5.32 12.74 5.16
N ASP A 113 5.05 11.73 4.34
CA ASP A 113 5.54 10.35 4.54
C ASP A 113 7.07 10.25 4.62
N ASP A 114 7.80 11.06 3.85
CA ASP A 114 9.27 11.14 3.90
C ASP A 114 9.80 12.01 5.06
N GLY A 115 8.91 12.50 5.94
CA GLY A 115 9.23 13.15 7.20
C GLY A 115 9.40 14.67 7.15
N VAL A 116 9.15 15.31 6.00
CA VAL A 116 9.20 16.78 5.89
C VAL A 116 8.03 17.38 6.67
N THR A 117 8.34 18.22 7.67
CA THR A 117 7.35 18.96 8.45
C THR A 117 7.36 20.43 8.04
N GLY A 118 6.20 20.97 7.66
CA GLY A 118 6.06 22.36 7.25
C GLY A 118 4.62 22.74 6.96
N TYR A 119 4.43 23.89 6.31
CA TYR A 119 3.11 24.50 6.11
C TYR A 119 2.70 24.46 4.64
N ILE A 120 1.44 24.14 4.38
CA ILE A 120 0.77 24.32 3.08
C ILE A 120 -0.36 25.32 3.21
N GLU A 121 -0.74 25.95 2.10
CA GLU A 121 -1.93 26.82 2.08
C GLU A 121 -3.20 26.02 2.39
N LYS A 122 -4.08 26.56 3.22
CA LYS A 122 -5.29 25.87 3.67
C LYS A 122 -6.24 25.47 2.54
N GLN A 123 -6.27 26.25 1.45
CA GLN A 123 -7.05 25.93 0.25
C GLN A 123 -6.57 24.66 -0.47
N SER A 124 -5.34 24.24 -0.22
CA SER A 124 -4.75 23.03 -0.78
C SER A 124 -4.88 21.82 0.16
N ALA A 125 -5.61 21.94 1.27
CA ALA A 125 -5.70 20.93 2.30
C ALA A 125 -7.15 20.46 2.50
N SER A 126 -7.40 19.15 2.35
CA SER A 126 -8.62 18.49 2.79
C SER A 126 -8.34 17.71 4.08
N ILE A 127 -8.69 18.31 5.23
CA ILE A 127 -8.50 17.68 6.55
C ILE A 127 -9.64 16.69 6.79
N GLN A 128 -9.29 15.44 7.07
CA GLN A 128 -10.22 14.34 7.25
C GLN A 128 -9.86 13.55 8.51
N GLU A 129 -10.87 13.14 9.27
CA GLU A 129 -10.70 12.14 10.31
C GLU A 129 -10.69 10.77 9.66
N VAL A 130 -9.63 10.00 9.87
CA VAL A 130 -9.49 8.65 9.33
C VAL A 130 -9.22 7.68 10.47
N THR A 131 -9.69 6.45 10.31
CA THR A 131 -9.39 5.35 11.22
C THR A 131 -8.14 4.65 10.72
N LEU A 132 -7.07 4.72 11.49
CA LEU A 132 -5.88 3.90 11.27
C LEU A 132 -5.93 2.72 12.24
N SER A 133 -6.03 1.53 11.70
CA SER A 133 -5.87 0.29 12.46
C SER A 133 -4.42 -0.16 12.35
N ALA A 134 -3.88 -0.72 13.43
CA ALA A 134 -2.67 -1.53 13.31
C ALA A 134 -3.00 -2.71 12.37
N VAL A 135 -2.01 -3.12 11.58
CA VAL A 135 -2.14 -4.30 10.73
C VAL A 135 -2.50 -5.49 11.60
N SER A 136 -3.59 -6.19 11.27
CA SER A 136 -4.06 -7.25 12.16
C SER A 136 -3.06 -8.40 12.28
N LYS A 137 -2.75 -8.78 13.53
CA LYS A 137 -1.91 -9.93 13.86
C LYS A 137 -2.63 -11.28 13.70
N ASP A 138 -3.96 -11.26 13.52
CA ASP A 138 -4.75 -12.45 13.24
C ASP A 138 -5.11 -12.50 11.75
N LEU A 139 -4.61 -13.53 11.06
CA LEU A 139 -4.86 -13.74 9.63
C LEU A 139 -6.37 -13.73 9.27
N SER A 140 -7.24 -14.12 10.21
CA SER A 140 -8.69 -14.13 9.98
C SER A 140 -9.36 -12.75 10.09
N ASN A 141 -8.70 -11.80 10.73
CA ASN A 141 -9.13 -10.41 10.81
C ASN A 141 -8.46 -9.54 9.75
N PHE A 142 -7.36 -10.01 9.15
CA PHE A 142 -6.68 -9.32 8.06
C PHE A 142 -7.60 -9.12 6.85
N LYS A 143 -7.71 -7.88 6.40
CA LYS A 143 -8.59 -7.45 5.31
C LYS A 143 -7.80 -6.95 4.11
N VAL A 144 -8.08 -7.54 2.96
CA VAL A 144 -7.50 -7.18 1.67
C VAL A 144 -8.56 -6.64 0.73
N VAL A 145 -8.29 -5.49 0.12
CA VAL A 145 -9.00 -5.06 -1.08
C VAL A 145 -8.16 -5.44 -2.31
N LEU A 146 -8.76 -6.21 -3.21
CA LEU A 146 -8.16 -6.57 -4.49
C LEU A 146 -8.76 -5.72 -5.60
N ASP A 147 -7.88 -5.06 -6.34
CA ASP A 147 -8.22 -4.28 -7.51
C ASP A 147 -7.79 -4.99 -8.78
N ALA A 148 -8.75 -5.26 -9.67
CA ALA A 148 -8.47 -5.78 -10.99
C ALA A 148 -8.33 -4.60 -11.94
N GLY A 149 -7.10 -4.27 -12.35
CA GLY A 149 -6.82 -3.15 -13.23
C GLY A 149 -7.69 -3.13 -14.49
N HIS A 150 -7.99 -1.92 -14.98
CA HIS A 150 -8.80 -1.68 -16.18
C HIS A 150 -10.24 -2.21 -16.08
N GLY A 151 -10.93 -2.37 -17.22
CA GLY A 151 -12.28 -2.93 -17.30
C GLY A 151 -13.24 -2.11 -18.17
N GLY A 152 -14.26 -2.77 -18.69
CA GLY A 152 -15.25 -2.17 -19.57
C GLY A 152 -14.62 -1.66 -20.87
N GLU A 153 -14.71 -0.35 -21.09
CA GLU A 153 -14.16 0.31 -22.28
C GLU A 153 -12.63 0.47 -22.25
N ASP A 154 -12.03 0.38 -21.06
CA ASP A 154 -10.58 0.36 -20.89
C ASP A 154 -10.08 -1.09 -20.96
N SER A 155 -9.45 -1.47 -22.06
CA SER A 155 -8.88 -2.82 -22.23
C SER A 155 -7.60 -3.04 -21.42
N GLY A 156 -6.96 -1.96 -20.98
CA GLY A 156 -5.54 -1.94 -20.64
C GLY A 156 -4.68 -2.31 -21.85
N ALA A 157 -3.48 -2.80 -21.56
CA ALA A 157 -2.54 -3.27 -22.55
C ALA A 157 -3.07 -4.47 -23.35
N LEU A 158 -2.53 -4.62 -24.56
CA LEU A 158 -2.82 -5.74 -25.45
C LEU A 158 -1.56 -6.57 -25.67
N SER A 159 -1.74 -7.88 -25.86
CA SER A 159 -0.68 -8.73 -26.43
C SER A 159 -0.27 -8.24 -27.81
N THR A 160 0.92 -8.65 -28.26
CA THR A 160 1.45 -8.25 -29.59
C THR A 160 0.50 -8.61 -30.75
N ASP A 161 -0.23 -9.72 -30.63
CA ASP A 161 -1.24 -10.14 -31.62
C ASP A 161 -2.65 -9.58 -31.38
N GLN A 162 -2.82 -8.75 -30.34
CA GLN A 162 -4.07 -8.10 -29.92
C GLN A 162 -5.20 -9.06 -29.54
N THR A 163 -4.90 -10.32 -29.24
CA THR A 163 -5.92 -11.32 -28.87
C THR A 163 -6.17 -11.41 -27.38
N ILE A 164 -5.23 -10.93 -26.55
CA ILE A 164 -5.32 -10.96 -25.10
C ILE A 164 -5.35 -9.51 -24.60
N MET A 165 -6.34 -9.22 -23.77
CA MET A 165 -6.51 -7.92 -23.12
C MET A 165 -6.12 -8.03 -21.65
N GLU A 166 -5.42 -7.01 -21.16
CA GLU A 166 -5.03 -6.92 -19.76
C GLU A 166 -6.23 -7.03 -18.82
N LYS A 167 -7.32 -6.31 -19.08
CA LYS A 167 -8.51 -6.30 -18.23
C LYS A 167 -9.12 -7.69 -17.93
N ASP A 168 -8.96 -8.62 -18.87
CA ASP A 168 -9.49 -9.98 -18.77
C ASP A 168 -8.56 -10.83 -17.90
N LEU A 169 -7.24 -10.68 -18.09
CA LEU A 169 -6.22 -11.34 -17.28
C LEU A 169 -6.21 -10.84 -15.84
N THR A 170 -6.33 -9.53 -15.61
CA THR A 170 -6.40 -8.96 -14.26
C THR A 170 -7.63 -9.46 -13.52
N LEU A 171 -8.80 -9.50 -14.18
CA LEU A 171 -10.03 -10.01 -13.58
C LEU A 171 -9.91 -11.48 -13.19
N ALA A 172 -9.44 -12.33 -14.10
CA ALA A 172 -9.27 -13.76 -13.83
C ALA A 172 -8.27 -14.00 -12.69
N THR A 173 -7.14 -13.28 -12.70
CA THR A 173 -6.09 -13.41 -11.69
C THR A 173 -6.57 -12.96 -10.31
N VAL A 174 -7.27 -11.83 -10.23
CA VAL A 174 -7.85 -11.33 -8.97
C VAL A 174 -8.87 -12.30 -8.39
N GLN A 175 -9.73 -12.92 -9.21
CA GLN A 175 -10.66 -13.95 -8.75
C GLN A 175 -9.91 -15.14 -8.14
N THR A 176 -8.88 -15.65 -8.81
CA THR A 176 -8.06 -16.75 -8.29
C THR A 176 -7.33 -16.38 -7.00
N ILE A 177 -6.78 -15.17 -6.90
CA ILE A 177 -6.15 -14.66 -5.66
C ILE A 177 -7.18 -14.63 -4.54
N GLY A 178 -8.31 -13.97 -4.76
CA GLY A 178 -9.31 -13.77 -3.74
C GLY A 178 -9.96 -15.06 -3.25
N GLU A 179 -10.14 -16.06 -4.11
CA GLU A 179 -10.55 -17.42 -3.70
C GLU A 179 -9.53 -18.07 -2.76
N ALA A 180 -8.24 -17.96 -3.08
CA ALA A 180 -7.17 -18.54 -2.26
C ALA A 180 -7.06 -17.84 -0.89
N LEU A 181 -7.14 -16.52 -0.87
CA LEU A 181 -7.10 -15.72 0.37
C LEU A 181 -8.33 -16.00 1.25
N THR A 182 -9.53 -15.97 0.66
CA THR A 182 -10.79 -16.27 1.37
C THR A 182 -10.77 -17.68 1.99
N LYS A 183 -10.26 -18.67 1.25
CA LYS A 183 -10.12 -20.05 1.74
C LYS A 183 -9.15 -20.16 2.93
N ALA A 184 -8.18 -19.25 3.03
CA ALA A 184 -7.25 -19.17 4.15
C ALA A 184 -7.80 -18.38 5.35
N GLY A 185 -9.01 -17.82 5.24
CA GLY A 185 -9.68 -17.07 6.32
C GLY A 185 -9.54 -15.55 6.23
N ILE A 186 -8.80 -15.03 5.25
CA ILE A 186 -8.59 -13.59 5.05
C ILE A 186 -9.89 -12.95 4.53
N GLN A 187 -10.22 -11.75 5.00
CA GLN A 187 -11.37 -10.99 4.50
C GLN A 187 -11.00 -10.33 3.17
N VAL A 188 -11.74 -10.63 2.10
CA VAL A 188 -11.44 -10.11 0.75
C VAL A 188 -12.61 -9.27 0.24
N SER A 189 -12.30 -8.05 -0.20
CA SER A 189 -13.19 -7.20 -0.98
C SER A 189 -12.60 -6.95 -2.36
N TYR A 190 -13.45 -6.68 -3.36
CA TYR A 190 -13.03 -6.48 -4.74
C TYR A 190 -13.51 -5.12 -5.23
N THR A 191 -12.70 -4.40 -6.01
CA THR A 191 -13.15 -3.18 -6.69
C THR A 191 -14.17 -3.53 -7.78
N ARG A 192 -13.90 -4.61 -8.54
CA ARG A 192 -14.83 -5.22 -9.50
C ARG A 192 -14.73 -6.73 -9.51
N THR A 193 -15.85 -7.38 -9.82
CA THR A 193 -15.95 -8.85 -10.01
C THR A 193 -16.43 -9.23 -11.41
N GLU A 194 -16.64 -8.23 -12.28
CA GLU A 194 -17.13 -8.36 -13.65
C GLU A 194 -16.39 -7.38 -14.58
N ASP A 195 -16.59 -7.52 -15.90
CA ASP A 195 -16.02 -6.61 -16.90
C ASP A 195 -16.81 -5.30 -16.92
N ARG A 196 -16.37 -4.34 -16.09
CA ARG A 196 -16.92 -2.98 -16.00
C ARG A 196 -15.82 -1.97 -15.79
N TYR A 197 -16.03 -0.78 -16.33
CA TYR A 197 -15.15 0.35 -16.09
C TYR A 197 -15.36 0.91 -14.67
N LEU A 198 -14.27 1.31 -14.03
CA LEU A 198 -14.24 2.10 -12.80
C LEU A 198 -13.24 3.24 -13.00
N SER A 199 -13.60 4.45 -12.55
CA SER A 199 -12.64 5.54 -12.50
C SER A 199 -11.61 5.29 -11.39
N LEU A 200 -10.41 5.86 -11.51
CA LEU A 200 -9.37 5.72 -10.48
C LEU A 200 -9.84 6.24 -9.11
N SER A 201 -10.67 7.30 -9.09
CA SER A 201 -11.29 7.82 -7.87
C SER A 201 -12.32 6.88 -7.27
N ASP A 202 -13.11 6.17 -8.09
CA ASP A 202 -14.06 5.18 -7.58
C ASP A 202 -13.33 3.98 -6.96
N ILE A 203 -12.18 3.58 -7.54
CA ILE A 203 -11.33 2.50 -7.02
C ILE A 203 -10.82 2.85 -5.61
N THR A 204 -10.23 4.03 -5.43
CA THR A 204 -9.68 4.45 -4.13
C THR A 204 -10.78 4.69 -3.11
N ALA A 205 -11.90 5.32 -3.50
CA ALA A 205 -13.04 5.51 -2.61
C ALA A 205 -13.66 4.17 -2.15
N ALA A 206 -13.84 3.21 -3.06
CA ALA A 206 -14.33 1.88 -2.71
C ALA A 206 -13.36 1.17 -1.76
N SER A 207 -12.05 1.20 -2.05
CA SER A 207 -11.02 0.63 -1.19
C SER A 207 -11.05 1.22 0.23
N LEU A 208 -11.00 2.54 0.36
CA LEU A 208 -10.95 3.19 1.67
C LEU A 208 -12.23 2.98 2.49
N SER A 209 -13.39 2.85 1.82
CA SER A 209 -14.66 2.55 2.50
C SER A 209 -14.70 1.17 3.15
N GLU A 210 -13.81 0.27 2.72
CA GLU A 210 -13.66 -1.06 3.29
C GLU A 210 -12.69 -1.07 4.48
N GLU A 211 -11.95 0.01 4.76
CA GLU A 211 -10.95 0.06 5.85
C GLU A 211 -9.97 -1.15 5.83
N PRO A 212 -9.33 -1.49 4.69
CA PRO A 212 -8.48 -2.67 4.59
C PRO A 212 -7.12 -2.47 5.29
N ASP A 213 -6.51 -3.58 5.72
CA ASP A 213 -5.10 -3.63 6.12
C ASP A 213 -4.17 -3.50 4.90
N LEU A 214 -4.64 -3.92 3.72
CA LEU A 214 -3.86 -3.94 2.49
C LEU A 214 -4.73 -3.76 1.24
N PHE A 215 -4.34 -2.83 0.38
CA PHE A 215 -4.82 -2.72 -1.00
C PHE A 215 -3.81 -3.30 -2.00
N ILE A 216 -4.26 -4.17 -2.89
CA ILE A 216 -3.43 -4.77 -3.95
C ILE A 216 -4.10 -4.54 -5.30
N SER A 217 -3.48 -3.74 -6.17
CA SER A 217 -3.89 -3.59 -7.56
C SER A 217 -3.09 -4.53 -8.46
N ILE A 218 -3.78 -5.26 -9.33
CA ILE A 218 -3.21 -6.29 -10.22
C ILE A 218 -3.25 -5.80 -11.66
N HIS A 219 -2.09 -5.82 -12.31
CA HIS A 219 -1.85 -5.35 -13.68
C HIS A 219 -0.89 -6.28 -14.44
N TYR A 220 -0.80 -6.07 -15.75
CA TYR A 220 0.21 -6.68 -16.62
C TYR A 220 0.82 -5.63 -17.55
N ASP A 221 2.14 -5.53 -17.50
CA ASP A 221 2.89 -4.43 -18.09
C ASP A 221 2.94 -4.51 -19.63
N ASN A 222 3.37 -3.42 -20.24
CA ASN A 222 3.63 -3.31 -21.67
C ASN A 222 4.78 -2.35 -21.94
N SER A 223 5.71 -2.74 -22.80
CA SER A 223 6.78 -1.84 -23.25
C SER A 223 6.43 -1.13 -24.56
N GLU A 224 6.98 0.07 -24.79
CA GLU A 224 6.78 0.78 -26.08
C GLU A 224 7.23 -0.04 -27.29
N ILE A 225 8.28 -0.85 -27.13
CA ILE A 225 8.82 -1.73 -28.14
C ILE A 225 8.54 -3.19 -27.69
N PRO A 226 7.84 -4.01 -28.48
CA PRO A 226 7.63 -5.41 -28.14
C PRO A 226 8.95 -6.16 -27.89
N ASN A 227 8.94 -7.07 -26.91
CA ASN A 227 10.10 -7.86 -26.48
C ASN A 227 11.30 -7.04 -25.95
N SER A 228 11.13 -5.76 -25.58
CA SER A 228 12.22 -4.97 -25.02
C SER A 228 12.37 -5.11 -23.50
N ASN A 229 11.28 -5.40 -22.80
CA ASN A 229 11.24 -5.59 -21.34
C ASN A 229 10.54 -6.91 -20.99
N GLN A 230 10.78 -7.40 -19.77
CA GLN A 230 10.20 -8.62 -19.22
C GLN A 230 10.30 -8.62 -17.68
N GLY A 231 9.61 -9.55 -17.04
CA GLY A 231 9.59 -9.75 -15.59
C GLY A 231 8.51 -8.99 -14.86
N LEU A 232 8.33 -9.35 -13.58
CA LEU A 232 7.36 -8.71 -12.69
C LEU A 232 7.98 -7.50 -11.97
N THR A 233 7.14 -6.52 -11.65
CA THR A 233 7.50 -5.34 -10.87
C THR A 233 6.43 -5.07 -9.82
N THR A 234 6.84 -4.75 -8.60
CA THR A 234 5.91 -4.29 -7.55
C THR A 234 6.13 -2.81 -7.30
N TYR A 235 5.06 -2.02 -7.39
CA TYR A 235 5.08 -0.61 -7.12
C TYR A 235 4.48 -0.28 -5.76
N TYR A 236 5.05 0.72 -5.11
CA TYR A 236 4.54 1.37 -3.90
C TYR A 236 4.62 2.89 -4.07
N TYR A 237 3.82 3.63 -3.31
CA TYR A 237 3.90 5.09 -3.27
C TYR A 237 4.56 5.59 -1.98
N TYR A 238 3.96 5.28 -0.83
CA TYR A 238 4.47 5.69 0.48
C TYR A 238 5.62 4.78 0.94
N THR A 239 6.61 5.37 1.62
CA THR A 239 7.77 4.65 2.14
C THR A 239 7.39 3.56 3.14
N GLY A 240 6.31 3.76 3.90
CA GLY A 240 5.77 2.75 4.83
C GLY A 240 5.32 1.43 4.15
N ALA A 241 4.99 1.45 2.86
CA ALA A 241 4.59 0.25 2.11
C ALA A 241 5.79 -0.50 1.47
N LYS A 242 7.01 0.05 1.56
CA LYS A 242 8.18 -0.50 0.86
C LYS A 242 8.56 -1.90 1.33
N GLU A 243 8.65 -2.12 2.64
CA GLU A 243 9.02 -3.43 3.21
C GLU A 243 7.98 -4.50 2.85
N MET A 244 6.70 -4.15 2.92
CA MET A 244 5.60 -5.00 2.47
C MET A 244 5.71 -5.34 0.98
N ALA A 245 5.99 -4.35 0.13
CA ALA A 245 6.24 -4.56 -1.30
C ALA A 245 7.44 -5.50 -1.56
N GLU A 246 8.51 -5.40 -0.76
CA GLU A 246 9.68 -6.26 -0.84
C GLU A 246 9.35 -7.71 -0.46
N THR A 247 8.58 -7.92 0.62
CA THR A 247 8.08 -9.24 1.04
C THR A 247 7.20 -9.89 -0.03
N ILE A 248 6.27 -9.13 -0.61
CA ILE A 248 5.42 -9.58 -1.72
C ILE A 248 6.28 -9.97 -2.93
N THR A 249 7.25 -9.13 -3.30
CA THR A 249 8.12 -9.38 -4.46
C THR A 249 9.00 -10.61 -4.26
N ALA A 250 9.51 -10.86 -3.05
CA ALA A 250 10.31 -12.03 -2.73
C ALA A 250 9.50 -13.34 -2.86
N ASN A 251 8.26 -13.34 -2.38
CA ASN A 251 7.37 -14.49 -2.50
C ASN A 251 6.92 -14.73 -3.96
N LEU A 252 6.62 -13.67 -4.72
CA LEU A 252 6.30 -13.78 -6.15
C LEU A 252 7.47 -14.35 -6.95
N SER A 253 8.65 -13.73 -6.83
CA SER A 253 9.85 -14.11 -7.60
C SER A 253 10.36 -15.52 -7.34
N SER A 254 10.04 -16.10 -6.17
CA SER A 254 10.37 -17.49 -5.85
C SER A 254 9.31 -18.49 -6.33
N SER A 255 8.10 -18.04 -6.67
CA SER A 255 6.95 -18.88 -7.00
C SER A 255 6.61 -18.93 -8.48
N VAL A 256 6.88 -17.86 -9.23
CA VAL A 256 6.57 -17.76 -10.66
C VAL A 256 7.82 -17.88 -11.54
N ALA A 257 7.63 -18.35 -12.77
CA ALA A 257 8.73 -18.54 -13.73
C ALA A 257 9.04 -17.27 -14.54
N LEU A 258 9.00 -16.10 -13.90
CA LEU A 258 9.33 -14.80 -14.49
C LEU A 258 10.55 -14.21 -13.80
N SER A 259 11.31 -13.38 -14.51
CA SER A 259 12.31 -12.51 -13.87
C SER A 259 11.62 -11.50 -12.95
N SER A 260 12.36 -10.97 -11.97
CA SER A 260 11.87 -9.88 -11.12
C SER A 260 12.68 -8.62 -11.35
N ASN A 261 11.97 -7.50 -11.52
CA ASN A 261 12.52 -6.16 -11.62
C ASN A 261 12.58 -5.44 -10.26
N GLY A 262 12.26 -6.15 -9.17
CA GLY A 262 12.25 -5.65 -7.81
C GLY A 262 11.04 -4.78 -7.48
N THR A 263 11.20 -3.97 -6.43
CA THR A 263 10.23 -2.96 -6.03
C THR A 263 10.61 -1.58 -6.56
N ARG A 264 9.61 -0.74 -6.85
CA ARG A 264 9.83 0.63 -7.34
C ARG A 264 8.83 1.60 -6.71
N PHE A 265 9.27 2.83 -6.50
CA PHE A 265 8.33 3.93 -6.32
C PHE A 265 7.53 4.12 -7.61
N GLY A 266 6.22 4.29 -7.51
CA GLY A 266 5.33 4.57 -8.63
C GLY A 266 4.26 5.58 -8.26
N ASN A 267 4.20 6.70 -8.98
CA ASN A 267 3.20 7.76 -8.77
C ASN A 267 1.85 7.42 -9.42
N TYR A 268 1.28 6.28 -9.05
CA TYR A 268 -0.03 5.82 -9.54
C TYR A 268 -1.15 6.35 -8.64
N TYR A 269 -2.24 6.83 -9.24
CA TYR A 269 -3.40 7.37 -8.51
C TYR A 269 -3.89 6.41 -7.41
N VAL A 270 -4.06 5.14 -7.77
CA VAL A 270 -4.60 4.10 -6.86
C VAL A 270 -3.69 3.77 -5.68
N LEU A 271 -2.42 4.19 -5.72
CA LEU A 271 -1.48 4.08 -4.61
C LEU A 271 -1.33 5.40 -3.85
N ARG A 272 -1.22 6.52 -4.59
CA ARG A 272 -1.04 7.86 -4.02
C ARG A 272 -2.23 8.27 -3.16
N GLU A 273 -3.45 7.96 -3.57
CA GLU A 273 -4.65 8.44 -2.86
C GLU A 273 -5.18 7.48 -1.78
N GLN A 274 -4.36 6.50 -1.37
CA GLN A 274 -4.66 5.61 -0.24
C GLN A 274 -3.86 6.07 0.99
N TYR A 275 -4.50 6.20 2.16
CA TYR A 275 -3.78 6.39 3.44
C TYR A 275 -3.44 5.06 4.14
N ILE A 276 -3.80 3.94 3.52
CA ILE A 276 -3.54 2.56 3.98
C ILE A 276 -2.42 1.91 3.15
N PRO A 277 -1.79 0.81 3.61
CA PRO A 277 -0.79 0.09 2.84
C PRO A 277 -1.32 -0.32 1.46
N ALA A 278 -0.63 0.10 0.39
CA ALA A 278 -1.08 -0.10 -0.98
C ALA A 278 0.09 -0.49 -1.89
N VAL A 279 -0.12 -1.52 -2.72
CA VAL A 279 0.83 -1.96 -3.75
C VAL A 279 0.14 -2.18 -5.09
N LEU A 280 0.87 -1.96 -6.19
CA LEU A 280 0.46 -2.32 -7.54
C LEU A 280 1.42 -3.36 -8.10
N LEU A 281 0.90 -4.47 -8.59
CA LEU A 281 1.68 -5.60 -9.09
C LEU A 281 1.57 -5.66 -10.60
N GLU A 282 2.69 -5.42 -11.28
CA GLU A 282 2.84 -5.76 -12.69
C GLU A 282 3.32 -7.20 -12.80
N LEU A 283 2.43 -8.11 -13.19
CA LEU A 283 2.66 -9.55 -13.16
C LEU A 283 3.30 -10.10 -14.44
N GLY A 284 4.10 -9.28 -15.12
CA GLY A 284 4.81 -9.59 -16.37
C GLY A 284 4.28 -8.83 -17.58
N TYR A 285 5.00 -8.87 -18.69
CA TYR A 285 4.73 -8.04 -19.87
C TYR A 285 3.88 -8.76 -20.93
N LEU A 286 2.75 -8.17 -21.32
CA LEU A 286 1.87 -8.74 -22.36
C LEU A 286 2.48 -8.76 -23.76
N ASN A 287 3.45 -7.87 -24.03
CA ASN A 287 4.16 -7.81 -25.31
C ASN A 287 5.60 -8.34 -25.24
N SER A 288 5.90 -9.15 -24.23
CA SER A 288 7.07 -10.03 -24.20
C SER A 288 6.63 -11.45 -24.50
N ASP A 289 7.13 -12.04 -25.58
CA ASP A 289 6.79 -13.41 -25.97
C ASP A 289 7.18 -14.42 -24.87
N THR A 290 8.24 -14.11 -24.12
CA THR A 290 8.70 -14.92 -22.99
C THR A 290 7.70 -14.86 -21.84
N ASP A 291 7.35 -13.65 -21.39
CA ASP A 291 6.44 -13.50 -20.25
C ASP A 291 5.04 -13.94 -20.60
N LEU A 292 4.53 -13.57 -21.78
CA LEU A 292 3.19 -13.93 -22.23
C LEU A 292 3.00 -15.45 -22.21
N SER A 293 4.01 -16.22 -22.67
CA SER A 293 3.96 -17.69 -22.63
C SER A 293 3.83 -18.28 -21.22
N VAL A 294 4.33 -17.57 -20.20
CA VAL A 294 4.25 -17.96 -18.79
C VAL A 294 2.94 -17.47 -18.18
N ILE A 295 2.55 -16.23 -18.44
CA ILE A 295 1.32 -15.60 -17.93
C ILE A 295 0.09 -16.39 -18.37
N THR A 296 0.06 -16.85 -19.62
CA THR A 296 -1.05 -17.62 -20.18
C THR A 296 -0.94 -19.12 -19.92
N SER A 297 0.04 -19.58 -19.13
CA SER A 297 0.20 -21.00 -18.82
C SER A 297 -0.77 -21.45 -17.73
N ASP A 298 -1.24 -22.70 -17.84
CA ASP A 298 -2.07 -23.31 -16.81
C ASP A 298 -1.36 -23.24 -15.44
N GLY A 299 -2.02 -22.63 -14.45
CA GLY A 299 -1.49 -22.54 -13.09
C GLY A 299 -0.72 -21.26 -12.75
N TYR A 300 -0.56 -20.32 -13.68
CA TYR A 300 0.17 -19.07 -13.40
C TYR A 300 -0.51 -18.24 -12.31
N ASP A 301 -1.79 -17.94 -12.48
CA ASP A 301 -2.64 -17.23 -11.52
C ASP A 301 -2.71 -17.96 -10.17
N GLN A 302 -2.77 -19.31 -10.14
CA GLN A 302 -2.71 -20.04 -8.88
C GLN A 302 -1.34 -19.91 -8.19
N LYS A 303 -0.23 -19.85 -8.93
CA LYS A 303 1.10 -19.60 -8.33
C LYS A 303 1.19 -18.19 -7.76
N VAL A 304 0.66 -17.19 -8.46
CA VAL A 304 0.55 -15.81 -7.96
C VAL A 304 -0.28 -15.79 -6.67
N ALA A 305 -1.45 -16.43 -6.66
CA ALA A 305 -2.32 -16.50 -5.50
C ALA A 305 -1.65 -17.15 -4.28
N GLN A 306 -0.92 -18.25 -4.48
CA GLN A 306 -0.17 -18.89 -3.38
C GLN A 306 0.99 -18.03 -2.89
N ALA A 307 1.67 -17.31 -3.78
CA ALA A 307 2.74 -16.39 -3.42
C ALA A 307 2.23 -15.22 -2.58
N LEU A 308 1.11 -14.61 -2.97
CA LEU A 308 0.49 -13.53 -2.20
C LEU A 308 -0.03 -14.02 -0.85
N LEU A 309 -0.63 -15.21 -0.80
CA LEU A 309 -1.03 -15.81 0.47
C LEU A 309 0.17 -16.05 1.40
N ALA A 310 1.29 -16.52 0.87
CA ALA A 310 2.52 -16.70 1.65
C ALA A 310 3.08 -15.36 2.16
N ALA A 311 3.11 -14.33 1.30
CA ALA A 311 3.54 -13.00 1.68
C ALA A 311 2.67 -12.38 2.77
N ILE A 312 1.34 -12.47 2.65
CA ILE A 312 0.41 -11.94 3.66
C ILE A 312 0.59 -12.65 5.00
N LYS A 313 0.79 -13.98 5.00
CA LYS A 313 1.11 -14.71 6.24
C LYS A 313 2.40 -14.22 6.88
N GLU A 314 3.44 -14.00 6.09
CA GLU A 314 4.73 -13.47 6.59
C GLU A 314 4.58 -12.05 7.17
N ILE A 315 3.78 -11.18 6.52
CA ILE A 315 3.45 -9.84 7.00
C ILE A 315 2.73 -9.90 8.35
N VAL A 316 1.71 -10.77 8.46
CA VAL A 316 0.92 -10.94 9.70
C VAL A 316 1.78 -11.53 10.83
N GLU A 317 2.60 -12.54 10.54
CA GLU A 317 3.49 -13.18 11.52
C GLU A 317 4.61 -12.26 12.00
N ALA A 318 5.10 -11.34 11.15
CA ALA A 318 6.12 -10.37 11.54
C ALA A 318 5.62 -9.36 12.59
N GLU A 319 4.30 -9.16 12.67
CA GLU A 319 3.68 -8.27 13.63
C GLU A 319 3.37 -8.94 14.98
N GLU A 320 3.42 -10.27 15.11
CA GLU A 320 3.22 -11.00 16.40
C GLU A 320 4.30 -10.68 17.46
#